data_AF-A0AB74R3M5-F1
#
_entry.id   AF-A0AB74R3M5-F1
#
_cell.length_a   1.000
_cell.length_b   1.000
_cell.length_c   1.000
_cell.angle_alpha   90.00
_cell.angle_beta   90.00
_cell.angle_gamma   90.00
#
_symmetry.space_group_name_H-M   'P 1'
#
loop_
_entity.id
_entity.type
_entity.pdbx_description
1 polymer ?
#
loop_
_entity_poly.entity_id
_entity_poly.type
_entity_poly.pdbx_seq_one_letter_code
_entity_poly.pdbx_strand_id
1 'polypeptide(L)'
;MREQFKNSIKNIKSNRPLVSVQDIVNFIDKGEKYLKLSIDEIDEMEILQGIVMSPDYQRTYKSSNKEESSIIESLLIGIPIPEIFLVKIGVNDMQIRHVMDGQHRLNAIYRYVKNKYPLKNLDILGNDPLYDNKRFSELEKKDKIKILGSHLSILEFDGFDNPEIEIELFKRYNRNTKPLEMQEIEMATYFSETSKYISKFINTLIKDKYKDEIDKSEYKYANYKSDLLRIYNITKSRNDKQKNHQEICIIFSILENGLQENIRDGVTASKKFLEYKSIQYKNNESEKLELLKDKFDEFNRMILKISEKIEYPFSTSLISDDKQRQSKYLIGVSIVLASICYYYDIDLENNYLIQDIKKIISCSPIADIEYKASSTNMKNMILYLFIKNKIQDNKFESLNLKRDKIKEINTLVMNNDGYLNEQTRLLEIY
;
A
#
# COMPACT_ATOMS: atom_id res chain seq x y z
N MET A 1 24.44 13.69 -4.04
CA MET A 1 23.36 12.93 -4.73
C MET A 1 23.80 12.25 -6.03
N ARG A 2 24.14 12.94 -7.14
CA ARG A 2 24.52 12.27 -8.41
C ARG A 2 25.82 11.44 -8.34
N GLU A 3 26.84 11.92 -7.64
CA GLU A 3 28.10 11.17 -7.45
C GLU A 3 27.93 9.95 -6.53
N GLN A 4 27.21 10.09 -5.42
CA GLN A 4 26.83 8.95 -4.56
C GLN A 4 26.02 7.90 -5.35
N PHE A 5 25.06 8.33 -6.16
CA PHE A 5 24.28 7.44 -7.01
C PHE A 5 25.15 6.68 -8.03
N LYS A 6 26.09 7.36 -8.69
CA LYS A 6 27.06 6.73 -9.61
C LYS A 6 27.98 5.73 -8.91
N ASN A 7 28.44 6.04 -7.70
CA ASN A 7 29.33 5.18 -6.94
C ASN A 7 28.61 3.92 -6.45
N SER A 8 27.36 4.05 -5.99
CA SER A 8 26.54 2.91 -5.60
C SER A 8 26.20 1.98 -6.79
N ILE A 9 26.03 2.50 -8.01
CA ILE A 9 25.82 1.66 -9.21
C ILE A 9 27.03 0.74 -9.48
N LYS A 10 28.27 1.24 -9.28
CA LYS A 10 29.48 0.45 -9.53
C LYS A 10 29.64 -0.77 -8.61
N ASN A 11 28.93 -0.77 -7.48
CA ASN A 11 29.03 -1.80 -6.44
C ASN A 11 27.83 -2.75 -6.41
N ILE A 12 26.94 -2.70 -7.41
CA ILE A 12 25.80 -3.62 -7.49
C ILE A 12 26.30 -5.04 -7.67
N LYS A 13 26.14 -5.87 -6.64
CA LYS A 13 26.41 -7.30 -6.70
C LYS A 13 25.18 -8.02 -7.25
N SER A 14 25.42 -8.88 -8.23
CA SER A 14 24.37 -9.74 -8.80
C SER A 14 24.92 -11.10 -9.15
N ASN A 15 24.04 -12.09 -9.17
CA ASN A 15 24.33 -13.46 -9.63
C ASN A 15 23.26 -13.88 -10.66
N ARG A 16 23.58 -14.93 -11.44
CA ARG A 16 22.68 -15.46 -12.46
C ARG A 16 22.43 -16.97 -12.30
N PRO A 17 21.73 -17.40 -11.24
CA PRO A 17 21.46 -18.82 -11.04
C PRO A 17 20.42 -19.33 -12.04
N LEU A 18 20.58 -20.59 -12.44
CA LEU A 18 19.52 -21.36 -13.07
C LEU A 18 18.78 -22.13 -11.98
N VAL A 19 17.48 -21.91 -11.87
CA VAL A 19 16.66 -22.48 -10.79
C VAL A 19 15.55 -23.32 -11.40
N SER A 20 15.36 -24.55 -10.91
CA SER A 20 14.29 -25.42 -11.39
C SER A 20 12.92 -24.83 -11.07
N VAL A 21 11.91 -25.12 -11.91
CA VAL A 21 10.52 -24.75 -11.63
C VAL A 21 10.04 -25.33 -10.29
N GLN A 22 10.47 -26.55 -9.95
CA GLN A 22 10.17 -27.15 -8.65
C GLN A 22 10.67 -26.30 -7.48
N ASP A 23 11.92 -25.84 -7.54
CA ASP A 23 12.52 -25.01 -6.49
C ASP A 23 11.87 -23.63 -6.43
N ILE A 24 11.57 -23.03 -7.59
CA ILE A 24 10.84 -21.76 -7.67
C ILE A 24 9.48 -21.86 -6.97
N VAL A 25 8.72 -22.93 -7.21
CA VAL A 25 7.43 -23.17 -6.53
C VAL A 25 7.62 -23.28 -5.02
N ASN A 26 8.65 -24.00 -4.57
CA ASN A 26 8.97 -24.14 -3.15
C ASN A 26 9.37 -22.80 -2.52
N PHE A 27 10.20 -22.01 -3.20
CA PHE A 27 10.59 -20.67 -2.73
C PHE A 27 9.38 -19.74 -2.64
N ILE A 28 8.45 -19.79 -3.59
CA ILE A 28 7.21 -19.03 -3.53
C ILE A 28 6.35 -19.45 -2.32
N ASP A 29 6.22 -20.76 -2.05
CA ASP A 29 5.49 -21.25 -0.87
C ASP A 29 6.10 -20.72 0.45
N LYS A 30 7.43 -20.65 0.53
CA LYS A 30 8.13 -20.07 1.68
C LYS A 30 7.88 -18.56 1.82
N GLY A 31 7.88 -17.82 0.72
CA GLY A 31 7.51 -16.40 0.70
C GLY A 31 6.07 -16.18 1.17
N GLU A 32 5.12 -17.00 0.72
CA GLU A 32 3.72 -16.96 1.17
C GLU A 32 3.55 -17.28 2.66
N LYS A 33 4.43 -18.13 3.22
CA LYS A 33 4.47 -18.41 4.66
C LYS A 33 4.99 -17.19 5.44
N TYR A 34 6.07 -16.58 4.98
CA TYR A 34 6.64 -15.35 5.55
C TYR A 34 5.61 -14.22 5.68
N LEU A 35 4.76 -14.06 4.68
CA LEU A 35 3.71 -13.03 4.67
C LEU A 35 2.59 -13.29 5.71
N LYS A 36 2.33 -14.55 6.08
CA LYS A 36 1.23 -14.90 6.99
C LYS A 36 1.59 -14.79 8.47
N LEU A 37 2.85 -15.05 8.82
CA LEU A 37 3.37 -15.08 10.19
C LEU A 37 3.79 -13.68 10.66
N SER A 38 3.69 -13.38 11.95
CA SER A 38 4.43 -12.23 12.52
C SER A 38 5.91 -12.57 12.67
N ILE A 39 6.81 -11.58 12.69
CA ILE A 39 8.25 -11.81 12.88
C ILE A 39 8.56 -12.72 14.06
N ASP A 40 7.85 -12.52 15.17
CA ASP A 40 8.05 -13.29 16.41
C ASP A 40 7.66 -14.78 16.27
N GLU A 41 6.96 -15.16 15.20
CA GLU A 41 6.52 -16.53 14.91
C GLU A 41 7.35 -17.21 13.81
N ILE A 42 8.31 -16.50 13.20
CA ILE A 42 9.01 -16.98 12.01
C ILE A 42 10.28 -17.73 12.42
N ASP A 43 10.32 -19.02 12.08
CA ASP A 43 11.58 -19.76 11.98
C ASP A 43 12.29 -19.36 10.67
N GLU A 44 13.44 -18.70 10.80
CA GLU A 44 14.29 -18.25 9.69
C GLU A 44 14.63 -19.37 8.71
N MET A 45 14.81 -20.61 9.21
CA MET A 45 15.13 -21.76 8.36
C MET A 45 13.95 -22.13 7.45
N GLU A 46 12.72 -21.97 7.93
CA GLU A 46 11.52 -22.34 7.17
C GLU A 46 11.25 -21.37 6.02
N ILE A 47 11.63 -20.10 6.18
CA ILE A 47 11.43 -19.06 5.17
C ILE A 47 12.66 -18.86 4.28
N LEU A 48 13.78 -19.54 4.55
CA LEU A 48 15.04 -19.36 3.83
C LEU A 48 14.86 -19.52 2.32
N GLN A 49 15.34 -18.52 1.60
CA GLN A 49 15.19 -18.36 0.15
C GLN A 49 13.78 -18.05 -0.37
N GLY A 50 12.83 -17.71 0.51
CA GLY A 50 11.47 -17.39 0.13
C GLY A 50 11.40 -16.30 -0.93
N ILE A 51 10.58 -16.52 -1.97
CA ILE A 51 10.27 -15.53 -3.00
C ILE A 51 8.91 -14.94 -2.66
N VAL A 52 8.92 -13.68 -2.26
CA VAL A 52 7.75 -12.84 -2.13
C VAL A 52 7.44 -12.27 -3.52
N MET A 53 6.47 -12.88 -4.21
CA MET A 53 6.05 -12.46 -5.55
C MET A 53 5.52 -11.02 -5.58
N SER A 54 4.98 -10.58 -4.45
CA SER A 54 4.69 -9.21 -4.08
C SER A 54 4.46 -9.21 -2.57
N PRO A 55 4.99 -8.26 -1.78
CA PRO A 55 4.58 -8.16 -0.38
C PRO A 55 3.07 -7.98 -0.39
N ASP A 56 2.31 -8.91 0.18
CA ASP A 56 0.89 -8.86 0.53
C ASP A 56 -0.11 -7.96 -0.22
N TYR A 57 0.04 -7.71 -1.51
CA TYR A 57 -0.93 -6.93 -2.28
C TYR A 57 -1.23 -7.65 -3.57
N GLN A 58 -2.27 -8.47 -3.57
CA GLN A 58 -2.79 -8.97 -4.83
C GLN A 58 -3.24 -7.77 -5.69
N ARG A 59 -2.44 -7.42 -6.70
CA ARG A 59 -3.01 -7.26 -8.03
C ARG A 59 -3.80 -8.53 -8.23
N THR A 60 -5.13 -8.44 -8.24
CA THR A 60 -5.94 -9.54 -8.71
C THR A 60 -5.38 -9.92 -10.06
N TYR A 61 -4.69 -11.05 -10.11
CA TYR A 61 -3.82 -11.38 -11.20
C TYR A 61 -4.60 -11.30 -12.52
N LYS A 62 -4.24 -10.34 -13.38
CA LYS A 62 -4.99 -9.96 -14.59
C LYS A 62 -4.49 -10.68 -15.85
N SER A 63 -3.81 -11.80 -15.74
CA SER A 63 -3.56 -12.59 -16.96
C SER A 63 -4.72 -13.54 -17.17
N SER A 64 -5.25 -13.48 -18.38
CA SER A 64 -6.22 -14.46 -18.83
C SER A 64 -5.57 -15.83 -18.79
N ASN A 65 -6.36 -16.90 -18.64
CA ASN A 65 -5.82 -18.25 -18.74
C ASN A 65 -5.07 -18.44 -20.07
N LYS A 66 -5.42 -17.72 -21.14
CA LYS A 66 -4.67 -17.74 -22.41
C LYS A 66 -3.23 -17.25 -22.22
N GLU A 67 -3.05 -16.05 -21.66
CA GLU A 67 -1.71 -15.47 -21.41
C GLU A 67 -0.86 -16.38 -20.51
N GLU A 68 -1.47 -16.94 -19.46
CA GLU A 68 -0.79 -17.89 -18.57
C GLU A 68 -0.46 -19.23 -19.25
N SER A 69 -1.35 -19.71 -20.12
CA SER A 69 -1.16 -20.97 -20.84
C SER A 69 0.01 -20.89 -21.80
N SER A 70 0.25 -19.74 -22.43
CA SER A 70 1.42 -19.52 -23.30
C SER A 70 2.76 -19.69 -22.55
N ILE A 71 2.82 -19.30 -21.27
CA ILE A 71 4.02 -19.52 -20.43
C ILE A 71 4.21 -21.02 -20.15
N ILE A 72 3.13 -21.75 -19.83
CA ILE A 72 3.23 -23.19 -19.59
C ILE A 72 3.53 -23.96 -20.87
N GLU A 73 2.93 -23.57 -21.99
CA GLU A 73 3.21 -24.09 -23.33
C GLU A 73 4.69 -23.98 -23.65
N SER A 74 5.30 -22.82 -23.38
CA SER A 74 6.73 -22.60 -23.57
C SER A 74 7.57 -23.64 -22.80
N LEU A 75 7.23 -23.94 -21.55
CA LEU A 75 7.89 -25.00 -20.77
C LEU A 75 7.68 -26.39 -21.37
N LEU A 76 6.45 -26.70 -21.80
CA LEU A 76 6.10 -27.98 -22.42
C LEU A 76 6.83 -28.22 -23.74
N ILE A 77 7.17 -27.19 -24.50
CA ILE A 77 7.88 -27.31 -25.79
C ILE A 77 9.36 -26.96 -25.71
N GLY A 78 9.84 -26.47 -24.57
CA GLY A 78 11.26 -26.15 -24.34
C GLY A 78 11.68 -24.76 -24.83
N ILE A 79 10.74 -23.83 -25.02
CA ILE A 79 11.07 -22.41 -25.26
C ILE A 79 11.52 -21.79 -23.93
N PRO A 80 12.69 -21.13 -23.89
CA PRO A 80 13.19 -20.51 -22.67
C PRO A 80 12.27 -19.36 -22.23
N ILE A 81 11.89 -19.38 -20.95
CA ILE A 81 11.19 -18.25 -20.34
C ILE A 81 12.19 -17.09 -20.17
N PRO A 82 11.81 -15.84 -20.51
CA PRO A 82 12.71 -14.70 -20.32
C PRO A 82 13.17 -14.58 -18.87
N GLU A 83 14.27 -13.86 -18.64
CA GLU A 83 14.91 -13.74 -17.33
C GLU A 83 14.02 -13.10 -16.25
N ILE A 84 14.00 -13.68 -15.05
CA ILE A 84 13.28 -13.18 -13.88
C ILE A 84 14.25 -12.35 -13.02
N PHE A 85 13.81 -11.20 -12.54
CA PHE A 85 14.65 -10.30 -11.76
C PHE A 85 14.22 -10.34 -10.29
N LEU A 86 15.15 -10.70 -9.40
CA LEU A 86 14.91 -10.81 -7.97
C LEU A 86 15.85 -9.89 -7.19
N VAL A 87 15.41 -9.42 -6.03
CA VAL A 87 16.24 -8.65 -5.09
C VAL A 87 16.14 -9.29 -3.73
N LYS A 88 17.27 -9.51 -3.08
CA LYS A 88 17.29 -9.95 -1.69
C LYS A 88 16.80 -8.84 -0.76
N ILE A 89 15.84 -9.18 0.09
CA ILE A 89 15.34 -8.35 1.19
C ILE A 89 15.57 -9.13 2.48
N GLY A 90 16.19 -8.52 3.47
CA GLY A 90 16.50 -9.23 4.70
C GLY A 90 17.21 -8.39 5.74
N VAL A 91 16.89 -8.72 6.98
CA VAL A 91 17.55 -8.29 8.22
C VAL A 91 17.92 -9.58 8.96
N ASN A 92 19.09 -9.65 9.59
CA ASN A 92 19.56 -10.83 10.35
C ASN A 92 19.53 -12.15 9.56
N ASP A 93 20.33 -12.26 8.49
CA ASP A 93 20.49 -13.49 7.68
C ASP A 93 19.24 -14.06 6.99
N MET A 94 18.04 -13.48 7.22
CA MET A 94 16.81 -13.82 6.50
C MET A 94 16.93 -13.46 5.01
N GLN A 95 17.24 -14.45 4.16
CA GLN A 95 17.38 -14.24 2.71
C GLN A 95 16.04 -14.39 1.98
N ILE A 96 15.11 -13.46 2.19
CA ILE A 96 13.90 -13.34 1.38
C ILE A 96 14.22 -12.62 0.07
N ARG A 97 13.42 -12.87 -0.97
CA ARG A 97 13.56 -12.26 -2.30
C ARG A 97 12.26 -11.58 -2.68
N HIS A 98 12.35 -10.36 -3.22
CA HIS A 98 11.23 -9.70 -3.87
C HIS A 98 11.41 -9.73 -5.38
N VAL A 99 10.29 -9.82 -6.11
CA VAL A 99 10.29 -9.90 -7.56
C VAL A 99 10.24 -8.50 -8.17
N MET A 100 11.34 -8.10 -8.82
CA MET A 100 11.49 -6.84 -9.55
C MET A 100 10.76 -6.86 -10.90
N ASP A 101 10.94 -7.97 -11.61
CA ASP A 101 10.30 -8.24 -12.90
C ASP A 101 10.12 -9.77 -13.06
N GLY A 102 9.10 -10.15 -13.81
CA GLY A 102 8.75 -11.56 -14.03
C GLY A 102 7.64 -12.10 -13.13
N GLN A 103 6.96 -11.23 -12.37
CA GLN A 103 5.81 -11.60 -11.54
C GLN A 103 4.74 -12.35 -12.34
N HIS A 104 4.46 -11.95 -13.59
CA HIS A 104 3.46 -12.62 -14.42
C HIS A 104 3.84 -14.06 -14.78
N ARG A 105 5.13 -14.29 -15.05
CA ARG A 105 5.70 -15.60 -15.41
C ARG A 105 5.72 -16.53 -14.20
N LEU A 106 6.23 -16.05 -13.07
CA LEU A 106 6.26 -16.81 -11.82
C LEU A 106 4.84 -17.20 -11.37
N ASN A 107 3.89 -16.27 -11.42
CA ASN A 107 2.50 -16.56 -11.05
C ASN A 107 1.84 -17.59 -11.98
N ALA A 108 2.05 -17.51 -13.30
CA ALA A 108 1.50 -18.48 -14.24
C ALA A 108 1.97 -19.90 -13.88
N ILE A 109 3.30 -20.05 -13.74
CA ILE A 109 3.94 -21.31 -13.38
C ILE A 109 3.43 -21.83 -12.04
N TYR A 110 3.47 -20.99 -11.00
CA TYR A 110 3.06 -21.35 -9.65
C TYR A 110 1.58 -21.76 -9.59
N ARG A 111 0.68 -20.94 -10.15
CA ARG A 111 -0.76 -21.23 -10.16
C ARG A 111 -1.09 -22.48 -10.96
N TYR A 112 -0.40 -22.74 -12.06
CA TYR A 112 -0.60 -23.95 -12.85
C TYR A 112 -0.20 -25.19 -12.05
N VAL A 113 1.01 -25.20 -11.48
CA VAL A 113 1.51 -26.32 -10.66
C VAL A 113 0.63 -26.54 -9.42
N LYS A 114 0.07 -25.47 -8.84
CA LYS A 114 -0.95 -25.53 -7.77
C LYS A 114 -2.38 -25.84 -8.27
N ASN A 115 -2.51 -26.31 -9.51
CA ASN A 115 -3.72 -26.79 -10.14
C ASN A 115 -4.86 -25.75 -10.25
N LYS A 116 -4.53 -24.45 -10.27
CA LYS A 116 -5.53 -23.36 -10.15
C LYS A 116 -6.28 -23.06 -11.44
N TYR A 117 -5.71 -23.32 -12.60
CA TYR A 117 -6.37 -23.11 -13.90
C TYR A 117 -6.02 -24.22 -14.91
N PRO A 118 -6.91 -24.51 -15.88
CA PRO A 118 -6.60 -25.36 -17.01
C PRO A 118 -5.93 -24.59 -18.15
N LEU A 119 -5.10 -25.26 -18.95
CA LEU A 119 -4.55 -24.71 -20.18
C LEU A 119 -5.67 -24.39 -21.17
N LYS A 120 -5.56 -23.25 -21.85
CA LYS A 120 -6.54 -22.79 -22.85
C LYS A 120 -5.86 -21.99 -23.95
N ASN A 121 -6.36 -22.13 -25.17
CA ASN A 121 -5.94 -21.33 -26.33
C ASN A 121 -4.41 -21.37 -26.53
N LEU A 122 -3.85 -22.58 -26.55
CA LEU A 122 -2.43 -22.83 -26.80
C LEU A 122 -2.09 -22.45 -28.24
N ASP A 123 -1.07 -21.63 -28.45
CA ASP A 123 -0.81 -21.04 -29.77
C ASP A 123 -0.05 -22.03 -30.68
N ILE A 124 0.77 -22.93 -30.12
CA ILE A 124 1.62 -23.89 -30.84
C ILE A 124 1.07 -25.31 -30.74
N LEU A 125 0.72 -25.76 -29.54
CA LEU A 125 0.11 -27.07 -29.27
C LEU A 125 -1.38 -27.12 -29.69
N GLY A 126 -2.00 -25.96 -29.91
CA GLY A 126 -3.36 -25.85 -30.42
C GLY A 126 -4.38 -26.55 -29.51
N ASN A 127 -5.29 -27.32 -30.13
CA ASN A 127 -6.35 -28.07 -29.44
C ASN A 127 -5.97 -29.53 -29.18
N ASP A 128 -4.69 -29.83 -28.99
CA ASP A 128 -4.25 -31.19 -28.65
C ASP A 128 -4.98 -31.67 -27.37
N PRO A 129 -5.79 -32.75 -27.43
CA PRO A 129 -6.55 -33.25 -26.28
C PRO A 129 -5.69 -33.66 -25.07
N LEU A 130 -4.38 -33.86 -25.28
CA LEU A 130 -3.42 -34.13 -24.20
C LEU A 130 -3.17 -32.91 -23.31
N TYR A 131 -3.38 -31.69 -23.82
CA TYR A 131 -3.05 -30.45 -23.12
C TYR A 131 -4.23 -29.49 -23.01
N ASP A 132 -5.08 -29.38 -24.03
CA ASP A 132 -6.19 -28.43 -24.01
C ASP A 132 -7.19 -28.74 -22.88
N ASN A 133 -7.59 -27.67 -22.18
CA ASN A 133 -8.42 -27.72 -20.98
C ASN A 133 -7.89 -28.62 -19.84
N LYS A 134 -6.63 -29.07 -19.88
CA LYS A 134 -6.02 -29.84 -18.80
C LYS A 134 -5.40 -28.95 -17.75
N ARG A 135 -5.59 -29.32 -16.49
CA ARG A 135 -4.83 -28.78 -15.36
C ARG A 135 -3.55 -29.58 -15.15
N PHE A 136 -2.62 -29.04 -14.36
CA PHE A 136 -1.36 -29.71 -14.05
C PHE A 136 -1.56 -31.14 -13.52
N SER A 137 -2.52 -31.37 -12.64
CA SER A 137 -2.83 -32.71 -12.10
C SER A 137 -3.29 -33.73 -13.16
N GLU A 138 -3.83 -33.25 -14.28
CA GLU A 138 -4.39 -34.08 -15.36
C GLU A 138 -3.37 -34.42 -16.46
N LEU A 139 -2.18 -33.79 -16.44
CA LEU A 139 -1.10 -34.09 -17.39
C LEU A 139 -0.47 -35.46 -17.15
N GLU A 140 0.10 -36.04 -18.21
CA GLU A 140 0.93 -37.25 -18.10
C GLU A 140 2.16 -36.99 -17.22
N LYS A 141 2.68 -38.07 -16.61
CA LYS A 141 3.85 -37.99 -15.72
C LYS A 141 5.07 -37.37 -16.42
N LYS A 142 5.28 -37.68 -17.71
CA LYS A 142 6.40 -37.15 -18.50
C LYS A 142 6.35 -35.62 -18.63
N ASP A 143 5.15 -35.05 -18.80
CA ASP A 143 4.96 -33.61 -19.01
C ASP A 143 5.05 -32.85 -17.68
N LYS A 144 4.56 -33.45 -16.59
CA LYS A 144 4.80 -32.95 -15.24
C LYS A 144 6.30 -32.86 -14.92
N ILE A 145 7.05 -33.92 -15.22
CA ILE A 145 8.51 -33.95 -15.03
C ILE A 145 9.18 -32.87 -15.90
N LYS A 146 8.74 -32.72 -17.16
CA LYS A 146 9.27 -31.70 -18.06
C LYS A 146 9.06 -30.27 -17.53
N ILE A 147 7.85 -29.96 -17.07
CA ILE A 147 7.53 -28.64 -16.49
C ILE A 147 8.37 -28.41 -15.22
N LEU A 148 8.34 -29.33 -14.26
CA LEU A 148 9.03 -29.15 -12.97
C LEU A 148 10.56 -29.14 -13.08
N GLY A 149 11.11 -29.89 -14.04
CA GLY A 149 12.54 -29.95 -14.32
C GLY A 149 13.06 -28.86 -15.26
N SER A 150 12.18 -28.03 -15.82
CA SER A 150 12.59 -26.85 -16.59
C SER A 150 13.28 -25.84 -15.67
N HIS A 151 14.31 -25.15 -16.19
CA HIS A 151 15.06 -24.16 -15.42
C HIS A 151 14.70 -22.74 -15.87
N LEU A 152 14.53 -21.84 -14.91
CA LEU A 152 14.35 -20.41 -15.14
C LEU A 152 15.69 -19.69 -14.98
N SER A 153 16.00 -18.77 -15.90
CA SER A 153 17.11 -17.83 -15.74
C SER A 153 16.71 -16.74 -14.76
N ILE A 154 17.45 -16.61 -13.67
CA ILE A 154 17.24 -15.59 -12.66
C ILE A 154 18.40 -14.60 -12.73
N LEU A 155 18.13 -13.30 -12.73
CA LEU A 155 19.09 -12.28 -12.32
C LEU A 155 18.73 -11.83 -10.91
N GLU A 156 19.55 -12.21 -9.94
CA GLU A 156 19.33 -11.86 -8.54
C GLU A 156 20.34 -10.81 -8.10
N PHE A 157 19.83 -9.74 -7.51
CA PHE A 157 20.60 -8.68 -6.89
C PHE A 157 20.69 -8.88 -5.38
N ASP A 158 21.85 -8.57 -4.82
CA ASP A 158 21.94 -8.33 -3.38
C ASP A 158 21.15 -7.05 -3.02
N GLY A 159 20.86 -6.87 -1.72
CA GLY A 159 20.18 -5.67 -1.24
C GLY A 159 20.93 -4.38 -1.61
N PHE A 160 20.19 -3.34 -1.97
CA PHE A 160 20.77 -2.06 -2.36
C PHE A 160 20.92 -1.14 -1.16
N ASP A 161 22.12 -0.56 -0.99
CA ASP A 161 22.37 0.46 0.05
C ASP A 161 21.50 1.71 -0.15
N ASN A 162 21.23 2.06 -1.41
CA ASN A 162 20.41 3.20 -1.79
C ASN A 162 19.11 2.73 -2.45
N PRO A 163 17.95 2.83 -1.77
CA PRO A 163 16.65 2.45 -2.31
C PRO A 163 16.26 3.17 -3.61
N GLU A 164 16.78 4.37 -3.88
CA GLU A 164 16.50 5.08 -5.14
C GLU A 164 17.09 4.35 -6.36
N ILE A 165 18.17 3.58 -6.17
CA ILE A 165 18.74 2.74 -7.24
C ILE A 165 17.80 1.58 -7.53
N GLU A 166 17.31 0.95 -6.48
CA GLU A 166 16.32 -0.11 -6.59
C GLU A 166 15.09 0.37 -7.37
N ILE A 167 14.51 1.52 -6.97
CA ILE A 167 13.37 2.15 -7.66
C ILE A 167 13.68 2.44 -9.14
N GLU A 168 14.86 2.97 -9.44
CA GLU A 168 15.26 3.27 -10.83
C GLU A 168 15.43 1.99 -11.65
N LEU A 169 15.96 0.91 -11.07
CA LEU A 169 16.05 -0.41 -11.72
C LEU A 169 14.65 -0.98 -11.96
N PHE A 170 13.76 -0.95 -10.96
CA PHE A 170 12.35 -1.33 -11.11
C PHE A 170 11.71 -0.60 -12.29
N LYS A 171 11.86 0.73 -12.36
CA LYS A 171 11.32 1.54 -13.46
C LYS A 171 11.88 1.09 -14.80
N ARG A 172 13.18 0.82 -14.92
CA ARG A 172 13.83 0.45 -16.19
C ARG A 172 13.39 -0.92 -16.69
N TYR A 173 13.32 -1.92 -15.81
CA TYR A 173 12.92 -3.27 -16.22
C TYR A 173 11.42 -3.36 -16.54
N ASN A 174 10.58 -2.60 -15.85
CA ASN A 174 9.13 -2.59 -16.10
C ASN A 174 8.69 -1.68 -17.27
N ARG A 175 9.58 -0.89 -17.89
CA ARG A 175 9.25 0.06 -18.96
C ARG A 175 8.60 -0.58 -20.19
N ASN A 176 9.06 -1.77 -20.58
CA ASN A 176 8.64 -2.44 -21.82
C ASN A 176 7.51 -3.46 -21.60
N THR A 177 6.98 -3.56 -20.38
CA THR A 177 5.90 -4.49 -20.02
C THR A 177 4.64 -3.73 -19.59
N LYS A 178 4.03 -4.08 -18.45
CA LYS A 178 2.93 -3.33 -17.82
C LYS A 178 3.55 -2.46 -16.73
N PRO A 179 3.82 -1.16 -16.98
CA PRO A 179 4.54 -0.32 -16.04
C PRO A 179 3.82 -0.27 -14.69
N LEU A 180 4.59 -0.46 -13.62
CA LEU A 180 4.12 -0.28 -12.25
C LEU A 180 3.97 1.22 -11.96
N GLU A 181 2.90 1.59 -11.26
CA GLU A 181 2.73 2.94 -10.73
C GLU A 181 3.74 3.18 -9.59
N MET A 182 4.11 4.43 -9.33
CA MET A 182 5.16 4.77 -8.37
C MET A 182 4.89 4.18 -6.98
N GLN A 183 3.66 4.28 -6.48
CA GLN A 183 3.28 3.73 -5.18
C GLN A 183 3.42 2.20 -5.10
N GLU A 184 3.35 1.48 -6.23
CA GLU A 184 3.56 0.03 -6.24
C GLU A 184 5.04 -0.29 -6.06
N ILE A 185 5.91 0.51 -6.67
CA ILE A 185 7.37 0.38 -6.54
C ILE A 185 7.78 0.78 -5.12
N GLU A 186 7.28 1.90 -4.60
CA GLU A 186 7.58 2.38 -3.24
C GLU A 186 7.20 1.33 -2.19
N MET A 187 6.03 0.71 -2.34
CA MET A 187 5.58 -0.30 -1.39
C MET A 187 6.39 -1.60 -1.46
N ALA A 188 6.94 -1.94 -2.63
CA ALA A 188 7.82 -3.09 -2.78
C ALA A 188 9.24 -2.83 -2.23
N THR A 189 9.77 -1.62 -2.47
CA THR A 189 11.14 -1.23 -2.08
C THR A 189 11.26 -0.87 -0.60
N TYR A 190 10.27 -0.15 -0.06
CA TYR A 190 10.27 0.29 1.34
C TYR A 190 9.54 -0.71 2.25
N PHE A 191 9.93 -1.99 2.15
CA PHE A 191 9.38 -3.05 2.98
C PHE A 191 9.73 -2.85 4.46
N SER A 192 8.75 -3.15 5.32
CA SER A 192 8.77 -3.02 6.79
C SER A 192 7.58 -3.76 7.42
N GLU A 193 7.58 -3.96 8.74
CA GLU A 193 6.42 -4.53 9.44
C GLU A 193 5.19 -3.63 9.34
N THR A 194 5.38 -2.31 9.34
CA THR A 194 4.29 -1.37 9.12
C THR A 194 3.69 -1.53 7.72
N SER A 195 4.53 -1.63 6.68
CA SER A 195 4.04 -1.86 5.31
C SER A 195 3.24 -3.17 5.23
N LYS A 196 3.77 -4.25 5.82
CA LYS A 196 3.13 -5.58 5.91
C LYS A 196 1.78 -5.52 6.62
N TYR A 197 1.69 -4.75 7.70
CA TYR A 197 0.42 -4.54 8.42
C TYR A 197 -0.63 -3.88 7.54
N ILE A 198 -0.27 -2.80 6.82
CA ILE A 198 -1.21 -2.09 5.94
C ILE A 198 -1.76 -3.04 4.86
N SER A 199 -0.91 -3.89 4.29
CA SER A 199 -1.31 -4.94 3.35
C SER A 199 -2.30 -5.92 3.96
N LYS A 200 -1.95 -6.44 5.14
CA LYS A 200 -2.76 -7.42 5.86
C LYS A 200 -4.12 -6.85 6.21
N PHE A 201 -4.18 -5.59 6.62
CA PHE A 201 -5.43 -4.86 6.88
C PHE A 201 -6.32 -4.84 5.64
N ILE A 202 -5.83 -4.34 4.49
CA ILE A 202 -6.62 -4.26 3.26
C ILE A 202 -7.06 -5.65 2.77
N ASN A 203 -6.17 -6.64 2.77
CA ASN A 203 -6.49 -7.99 2.35
C ASN A 203 -7.54 -8.66 3.24
N THR A 204 -7.50 -8.40 4.55
CA THR A 204 -8.49 -8.91 5.49
C THR A 204 -9.87 -8.35 5.17
N LEU A 205 -9.96 -7.06 4.81
CA LEU A 205 -11.22 -6.46 4.36
C LEU A 205 -11.73 -7.08 3.04
N ILE A 206 -10.84 -7.42 2.11
CA ILE A 206 -11.21 -8.02 0.81
C ILE A 206 -11.69 -9.46 0.95
N LYS A 207 -11.02 -10.29 1.77
CA LYS A 207 -11.31 -11.73 1.90
C LYS A 207 -12.73 -12.01 2.40
N ASP A 208 -13.24 -11.18 3.30
CA ASP A 208 -14.56 -11.41 3.91
C ASP A 208 -15.73 -11.09 2.97
N LYS A 209 -15.49 -10.33 1.88
CA LYS A 209 -16.48 -10.11 0.81
C LYS A 209 -17.03 -11.42 0.20
N TYR A 210 -16.26 -12.50 0.25
CA TYR A 210 -16.63 -13.80 -0.31
C TYR A 210 -17.26 -14.78 0.70
N LYS A 211 -17.39 -14.40 1.98
CA LYS A 211 -18.11 -15.20 2.99
C LYS A 211 -19.56 -14.72 3.19
N ASP A 212 -19.84 -13.45 2.92
CA ASP A 212 -21.14 -12.82 3.17
C ASP A 212 -22.26 -13.21 2.17
N GLU A 213 -22.00 -14.10 1.21
CA GLU A 213 -23.05 -14.66 0.33
C GLU A 213 -23.83 -15.84 0.96
N ILE A 214 -23.44 -16.36 2.13
CA ILE A 214 -24.00 -17.62 2.66
C ILE A 214 -24.78 -17.49 3.98
N ASP A 215 -24.59 -16.47 4.83
CA ASP A 215 -25.36 -16.41 6.10
C ASP A 215 -25.67 -14.98 6.55
N LYS A 216 -26.95 -14.60 6.48
CA LYS A 216 -27.46 -13.27 6.87
C LYS A 216 -27.97 -13.20 8.32
N SER A 217 -27.67 -14.19 9.15
CA SER A 217 -28.19 -14.26 10.51
C SER A 217 -27.10 -14.65 11.49
N GLU A 218 -26.11 -13.77 11.69
CA GLU A 218 -25.48 -13.48 12.99
C GLU A 218 -24.24 -12.56 12.80
N TYR A 219 -23.93 -11.79 13.85
CA TYR A 219 -22.70 -11.02 14.10
C TYR A 219 -22.58 -9.58 13.56
N LYS A 220 -22.72 -8.65 14.51
CA LYS A 220 -22.31 -7.23 14.49
C LYS A 220 -20.87 -6.99 13.99
N TYR A 221 -20.00 -8.01 14.02
CA TYR A 221 -18.61 -7.97 13.55
C TYR A 221 -18.45 -8.15 12.03
N ALA A 222 -19.39 -8.80 11.32
CA ALA A 222 -19.35 -8.92 9.86
C ALA A 222 -19.58 -7.55 9.19
N ASN A 223 -20.48 -6.74 9.74
CA ASN A 223 -20.83 -5.42 9.21
C ASN A 223 -19.67 -4.41 9.26
N TYR A 224 -18.81 -4.51 10.29
CA TYR A 224 -17.64 -3.63 10.47
C TYR A 224 -16.68 -3.66 9.29
N LYS A 225 -16.34 -4.86 8.79
CA LYS A 225 -15.37 -5.01 7.70
C LYS A 225 -15.96 -4.60 6.36
N SER A 226 -17.24 -4.93 6.10
CA SER A 226 -17.93 -4.47 4.90
C SER A 226 -18.06 -2.95 4.86
N ASP A 227 -18.32 -2.33 6.02
CA ASP A 227 -18.37 -0.87 6.14
C ASP A 227 -16.99 -0.26 5.88
N LEU A 228 -15.91 -0.75 6.49
CA LEU A 228 -14.56 -0.24 6.21
C LEU A 228 -14.16 -0.43 4.75
N LEU A 229 -14.49 -1.57 4.13
CA LEU A 229 -14.24 -1.81 2.70
C LEU A 229 -14.93 -0.74 1.83
N ARG A 230 -16.18 -0.39 2.16
CA ARG A 230 -16.95 0.69 1.50
C ARG A 230 -16.33 2.06 1.77
N ILE A 231 -16.06 2.38 3.04
CA ILE A 231 -15.59 3.69 3.49
C ILE A 231 -14.24 4.03 2.87
N TYR A 232 -13.26 3.11 2.92
CA TYR A 232 -11.97 3.29 2.27
C TYR A 232 -12.03 3.17 0.74
N ASN A 233 -13.22 2.91 0.17
CA ASN A 233 -13.43 2.74 -1.27
C ASN A 233 -12.43 1.74 -1.86
N ILE A 234 -12.30 0.58 -1.19
CA ILE A 234 -11.38 -0.48 -1.61
C ILE A 234 -12.03 -1.23 -2.77
N THR A 235 -11.62 -0.85 -3.98
CA THR A 235 -12.03 -1.54 -5.21
C THR A 235 -10.84 -2.31 -5.75
N LYS A 236 -11.11 -3.37 -6.52
CA LYS A 236 -10.11 -4.15 -7.24
C LYS A 236 -9.10 -3.25 -7.96
N SER A 237 -9.56 -2.29 -8.76
CA SER A 237 -8.65 -1.42 -9.51
C SER A 237 -7.80 -0.50 -8.65
N ARG A 238 -8.27 -0.07 -7.47
CA ARG A 238 -7.52 0.82 -6.56
C ARG A 238 -6.50 0.03 -5.75
N ASN A 239 -6.90 -1.15 -5.27
CA ASN A 239 -6.02 -2.10 -4.59
C ASN A 239 -4.88 -2.58 -5.51
N ASP A 240 -5.23 -3.01 -6.73
CA ASP A 240 -4.27 -3.50 -7.73
C ASP A 240 -3.17 -2.47 -8.07
N LYS A 241 -3.44 -1.17 -7.89
CA LYS A 241 -2.51 -0.06 -8.16
C LYS A 241 -1.88 0.51 -6.89
N GLN A 242 -2.00 -0.17 -5.75
CA GLN A 242 -1.58 0.30 -4.43
C GLN A 242 -2.11 1.70 -4.04
N LYS A 243 -3.26 2.13 -4.58
CA LYS A 243 -3.84 3.45 -4.23
C LYS A 243 -4.33 3.48 -2.79
N ASN A 244 -5.08 2.45 -2.38
CA ASN A 244 -5.58 2.34 -1.00
C ASN A 244 -4.42 2.25 0.01
N HIS A 245 -3.31 1.62 -0.38
CA HIS A 245 -2.11 1.54 0.43
C HIS A 245 -1.46 2.90 0.64
N GLN A 246 -1.25 3.66 -0.43
CA GLN A 246 -0.74 5.03 -0.33
C GLN A 246 -1.65 5.90 0.55
N GLU A 247 -2.96 5.78 0.41
CA GLU A 247 -3.94 6.51 1.21
C GLU A 247 -3.84 6.18 2.70
N ILE A 248 -3.69 4.90 3.06
CA ILE A 248 -3.49 4.49 4.45
C ILE A 248 -2.11 4.93 4.97
N CYS A 249 -1.04 4.87 4.17
CA CYS A 249 0.27 5.40 4.55
C CYS A 249 0.22 6.90 4.90
N ILE A 250 -0.59 7.69 4.17
CA ILE A 250 -0.79 9.11 4.48
C ILE A 250 -1.46 9.26 5.85
N ILE A 251 -2.48 8.46 6.15
CA ILE A 251 -3.17 8.46 7.44
C ILE A 251 -2.18 8.08 8.55
N PHE A 252 -1.40 7.01 8.37
CA PHE A 252 -0.42 6.56 9.35
C PHE A 252 0.65 7.62 9.62
N SER A 253 1.14 8.29 8.56
CA SER A 253 2.10 9.39 8.69
C SER A 253 1.60 10.47 9.65
N ILE A 254 0.31 10.82 9.57
CA ILE A 254 -0.32 11.83 10.41
C ILE A 254 -0.61 11.30 11.81
N LEU A 255 -1.13 10.08 11.94
CA LEU A 255 -1.40 9.48 13.25
C LEU A 255 -0.11 9.32 14.07
N GLU A 256 1.02 9.07 13.42
CA GLU A 256 2.32 9.01 14.08
C GLU A 256 2.92 10.38 14.37
N ASN A 257 2.95 11.28 13.37
CA ASN A 257 3.80 12.49 13.41
C ASN A 257 3.03 13.82 13.37
N GLY A 258 1.71 13.80 13.29
CA GLY A 258 0.89 15.00 13.07
C GLY A 258 1.04 15.57 11.65
N LEU A 259 0.62 16.82 11.47
CA LEU A 259 0.82 17.54 10.21
C LEU A 259 2.27 18.05 10.11
N GLN A 260 2.90 17.89 8.95
CA GLN A 260 4.33 18.16 8.76
C GLN A 260 4.58 19.28 7.73
N GLU A 261 5.34 20.31 8.10
CA GLU A 261 5.58 21.51 7.27
C GLU A 261 6.36 21.23 5.97
N ASN A 262 7.19 20.20 5.97
CA ASN A 262 8.07 19.84 4.84
C ASN A 262 7.41 18.82 3.88
N ILE A 263 6.09 18.62 3.97
CA ILE A 263 5.32 17.70 3.13
C ILE A 263 4.44 18.48 2.17
N ARG A 264 4.81 18.44 0.89
CA ARG A 264 4.17 19.20 -0.18
C ARG A 264 2.87 18.62 -0.71
N ASP A 265 2.67 17.31 -0.57
CA ASP A 265 1.51 16.56 -1.07
C ASP A 265 1.42 15.19 -0.38
N GLY A 266 0.27 14.51 -0.54
CA GLY A 266 0.04 13.19 0.05
C GLY A 266 1.00 12.10 -0.46
N VAL A 267 1.42 12.17 -1.72
CA VAL A 267 2.38 11.19 -2.30
C VAL A 267 3.71 11.25 -1.56
N THR A 268 4.20 12.47 -1.33
CA THR A 268 5.44 12.74 -0.59
C THR A 268 5.33 12.28 0.86
N ALA A 269 4.16 12.45 1.49
CA ALA A 269 3.89 11.97 2.84
C ALA A 269 4.04 10.44 2.92
N SER A 270 3.32 9.73 2.04
CA SER A 270 3.37 8.27 1.95
C SER A 270 4.79 7.76 1.73
N LYS A 271 5.53 8.36 0.78
CA LYS A 271 6.90 7.94 0.46
C LYS A 271 7.82 8.10 1.67
N LYS A 272 7.86 9.29 2.28
CA LYS A 272 8.75 9.56 3.43
C LYS A 272 8.41 8.68 4.63
N PHE A 273 7.12 8.44 4.86
CA PHE A 273 6.66 7.54 5.91
C PHE A 273 7.17 6.11 5.68
N LEU A 274 6.97 5.56 4.48
CA LEU A 274 7.44 4.22 4.13
C LEU A 274 8.96 4.11 4.21
N GLU A 275 9.69 5.09 3.68
CA GLU A 275 11.14 5.15 3.74
C GLU A 275 11.65 5.12 5.19
N TYR A 276 11.05 5.93 6.07
CA TYR A 276 11.40 5.95 7.49
C TYR A 276 11.16 4.59 8.15
N LYS A 277 9.99 3.97 7.94
CA LYS A 277 9.68 2.64 8.49
C LYS A 277 10.62 1.55 7.95
N SER A 278 10.97 1.61 6.67
CA SER A 278 11.90 0.65 6.07
C SER A 278 13.33 0.80 6.62
N ILE A 279 13.78 2.02 6.92
CA ILE A 279 15.08 2.25 7.57
C ILE A 279 15.08 1.63 8.98
N GLN A 280 14.02 1.88 9.76
CA GLN A 280 13.89 1.30 11.10
C GLN A 280 13.91 -0.24 11.04
N TYR A 281 13.11 -0.80 10.13
CA TYR A 281 13.07 -2.24 9.88
C TYR A 281 14.46 -2.81 9.58
N LYS A 282 15.17 -2.23 8.60
CA LYS A 282 16.51 -2.68 8.18
C LYS A 282 17.55 -2.61 9.29
N ASN A 283 17.40 -1.67 10.22
CA ASN A 283 18.30 -1.49 11.36
C ASN A 283 17.91 -2.32 12.59
N ASN A 284 16.87 -3.16 12.53
CA ASN A 284 16.24 -3.80 13.70
C ASN A 284 15.78 -2.80 14.78
N GLU A 285 15.41 -1.59 14.37
CA GLU A 285 14.84 -0.59 15.28
C GLU A 285 13.33 -0.79 15.42
N SER A 286 12.79 -0.45 16.59
CA SER A 286 11.34 -0.53 16.80
C SER A 286 10.58 0.45 15.91
N GLU A 287 9.71 -0.08 15.05
CA GLU A 287 8.76 0.71 14.27
C GLU A 287 7.60 1.29 15.10
N LYS A 288 7.51 0.96 16.40
CA LYS A 288 6.39 1.30 17.30
C LYS A 288 5.03 0.90 16.71
N LEU A 289 5.01 -0.22 15.97
CA LEU A 289 3.86 -0.63 15.19
C LEU A 289 2.60 -0.82 16.04
N GLU A 290 2.71 -1.39 17.25
CA GLU A 290 1.54 -1.64 18.10
C GLU A 290 0.83 -0.35 18.53
N LEU A 291 1.60 0.66 18.95
CA LEU A 291 1.05 1.99 19.26
C LEU A 291 0.38 2.62 18.03
N LEU A 292 0.93 2.39 16.83
CA LEU A 292 0.36 2.91 15.59
C LEU A 292 -0.93 2.18 15.20
N LYS A 293 -1.03 0.86 15.45
CA LYS A 293 -2.27 0.10 15.29
C LYS A 293 -3.36 0.62 16.22
N ASP A 294 -3.05 0.86 17.49
CA ASP A 294 -4.01 1.39 18.47
C ASP A 294 -4.62 2.72 18.01
N LYS A 295 -3.77 3.65 17.54
CA LYS A 295 -4.20 4.93 16.98
C LYS A 295 -5.02 4.75 15.71
N PHE A 296 -4.64 3.80 14.85
CA PHE A 296 -5.38 3.52 13.63
C PHE A 296 -6.75 2.89 13.91
N ASP A 297 -6.86 2.07 14.96
CA ASP A 297 -8.14 1.51 15.41
C ASP A 297 -9.05 2.57 16.03
N GLU A 298 -8.49 3.52 16.78
CA GLU A 298 -9.22 4.70 17.25
C GLU A 298 -9.75 5.53 16.06
N PHE A 299 -8.90 5.78 15.08
CA PHE A 299 -9.28 6.44 13.84
C PHE A 299 -10.41 5.68 13.12
N ASN A 300 -10.29 4.35 12.96
CA ASN A 300 -11.33 3.53 12.34
C ASN A 300 -12.67 3.60 13.08
N ARG A 301 -12.67 3.58 14.42
CA ARG A 301 -13.88 3.74 15.23
C ARG A 301 -14.57 5.08 14.98
N MET A 302 -13.80 6.18 14.92
CA MET A 302 -14.33 7.49 14.58
C MET A 302 -14.97 7.49 13.19
N ILE A 303 -14.26 6.97 12.19
CA ILE A 303 -14.73 6.93 10.80
C ILE A 303 -16.00 6.09 10.64
N LEU A 304 -16.11 4.98 11.36
CA LEU A 304 -17.33 4.16 11.39
C LEU A 304 -18.50 4.88 12.02
N LYS A 305 -18.29 5.61 13.12
CA LYS A 305 -19.33 6.44 13.73
C LYS A 305 -19.83 7.51 12.76
N ILE A 306 -18.92 8.14 12.01
CA ILE A 306 -19.30 9.08 10.94
C ILE A 306 -20.15 8.37 9.86
N SER A 307 -19.81 7.12 9.54
CA SER A 307 -20.47 6.35 8.50
C SER A 307 -21.94 6.00 8.78
N GLU A 308 -22.37 6.06 10.05
CA GLU A 308 -23.78 5.88 10.46
C GLU A 308 -24.69 6.97 9.86
N LYS A 309 -24.15 8.17 9.63
CA LYS A 309 -24.89 9.31 9.05
C LYS A 309 -24.41 9.69 7.65
N ILE A 310 -23.18 9.34 7.27
CA ILE A 310 -22.55 9.73 6.00
C ILE A 310 -21.92 8.50 5.34
N GLU A 311 -22.54 7.98 4.27
CA GLU A 311 -22.15 6.72 3.63
C GLU A 311 -20.65 6.60 3.29
N TYR A 312 -20.04 7.71 2.83
CA TYR A 312 -18.62 7.81 2.50
C TYR A 312 -17.95 8.94 3.31
N PRO A 313 -17.40 8.65 4.51
CA PRO A 313 -16.75 9.66 5.35
C PRO A 313 -15.59 10.40 4.68
N PHE A 314 -14.85 9.76 3.75
CA PHE A 314 -13.76 10.43 3.04
C PHE A 314 -14.22 11.23 1.80
N SER A 315 -15.51 11.38 1.57
CA SER A 315 -16.07 12.05 0.38
C SER A 315 -16.32 13.55 0.58
N THR A 316 -16.79 14.20 -0.48
CA THR A 316 -17.30 15.58 -0.42
C THR A 316 -18.54 15.75 0.44
N SER A 317 -19.24 14.68 0.87
CA SER A 317 -20.40 14.78 1.76
C SER A 317 -20.11 15.44 3.10
N LEU A 318 -18.85 15.42 3.56
CA LEU A 318 -18.43 16.15 4.75
C LEU A 318 -18.20 17.65 4.50
N ILE A 319 -18.19 18.09 3.23
CA ILE A 319 -17.96 19.48 2.83
C ILE A 319 -19.28 20.12 2.39
N SER A 320 -20.04 19.45 1.52
CA SER A 320 -21.31 19.93 0.99
C SER A 320 -22.35 18.82 0.88
N ASP A 321 -23.62 19.18 1.04
CA ASP A 321 -24.75 18.24 0.92
C ASP A 321 -25.19 18.04 -0.55
N ASP A 322 -24.43 18.57 -1.53
CA ASP A 322 -24.76 18.49 -2.95
C ASP A 322 -24.47 17.10 -3.52
N LYS A 323 -25.52 16.44 -4.05
CA LYS A 323 -25.51 15.02 -4.42
C LYS A 323 -25.00 14.75 -5.83
N GLN A 324 -24.80 15.76 -6.68
CA GLN A 324 -24.71 15.51 -8.13
C GLN A 324 -23.35 14.98 -8.63
N ARG A 325 -22.22 15.16 -7.93
CA ARG A 325 -20.90 14.59 -8.29
C ARG A 325 -19.98 14.41 -7.08
N GLN A 326 -20.19 13.36 -6.30
CA GLN A 326 -19.35 13.11 -5.12
C GLN A 326 -18.27 12.05 -5.39
N SER A 327 -17.00 12.42 -5.23
CA SER A 327 -15.93 11.42 -5.13
C SER A 327 -16.12 10.60 -3.86
N LYS A 328 -16.07 9.27 -3.97
CA LYS A 328 -16.18 8.37 -2.80
C LYS A 328 -14.99 8.47 -1.83
N TYR A 329 -13.86 9.05 -2.26
CA TYR A 329 -12.67 9.24 -1.44
C TYR A 329 -11.87 10.47 -1.89
N LEU A 330 -11.50 11.32 -0.95
CA LEU A 330 -10.63 12.48 -1.14
C LEU A 330 -9.51 12.46 -0.10
N ILE A 331 -8.26 12.43 -0.58
CA ILE A 331 -7.06 12.40 0.29
C ILE A 331 -7.03 13.60 1.25
N GLY A 332 -7.44 14.78 0.78
CA GLY A 332 -7.52 15.96 1.65
C GLY A 332 -8.44 15.72 2.86
N VAL A 333 -9.63 15.14 2.64
CA VAL A 333 -10.58 14.86 3.72
C VAL A 333 -10.00 13.83 4.68
N SER A 334 -9.32 12.79 4.20
CA SER A 334 -8.65 11.83 5.09
C SER A 334 -7.52 12.45 5.90
N ILE A 335 -6.80 13.43 5.35
CA ILE A 335 -5.76 14.19 6.07
C ILE A 335 -6.39 14.98 7.22
N VAL A 336 -7.50 15.70 6.97
CA VAL A 336 -8.18 16.47 8.02
C VAL A 336 -8.70 15.53 9.11
N LEU A 337 -9.37 14.43 8.75
CA LEU A 337 -9.89 13.46 9.71
C LEU A 337 -8.76 12.84 10.54
N ALA A 338 -7.64 12.46 9.93
CA ALA A 338 -6.49 11.93 10.65
C ALA A 338 -5.89 12.98 11.59
N SER A 339 -5.90 14.26 11.18
CA SER A 339 -5.45 15.38 12.02
C SER A 339 -6.36 15.56 13.23
N ILE A 340 -7.69 15.47 13.06
CA ILE A 340 -8.63 15.53 14.18
C ILE A 340 -8.31 14.44 15.21
N CYS A 341 -8.14 13.19 14.76
CA CYS A 341 -7.77 12.07 15.64
C CYS A 341 -6.41 12.27 16.34
N TYR A 342 -5.44 12.90 15.67
CA TYR A 342 -4.13 13.19 16.23
C TYR A 342 -4.17 14.31 17.29
N TYR A 343 -4.92 15.39 17.04
CA TYR A 343 -4.91 16.60 17.87
C TYR A 343 -6.00 16.64 18.95
N TYR A 344 -7.10 15.91 18.81
CA TYR A 344 -8.25 15.98 19.71
C TYR A 344 -8.58 14.63 20.36
N ASP A 345 -9.05 14.67 21.60
CA ASP A 345 -9.83 13.62 22.24
C ASP A 345 -11.27 13.72 21.73
N ILE A 346 -11.86 12.59 21.35
CA ILE A 346 -13.13 12.55 20.60
C ILE A 346 -14.19 11.78 21.40
N ASP A 347 -15.28 12.46 21.74
CA ASP A 347 -16.47 11.82 22.28
C ASP A 347 -17.35 11.28 21.14
N LEU A 348 -17.24 9.98 20.88
CA LEU A 348 -17.96 9.31 19.79
C LEU A 348 -19.48 9.26 20.00
N GLU A 349 -19.96 9.36 21.24
CA GLU A 349 -21.39 9.28 21.55
C GLU A 349 -22.06 10.66 21.61
N ASN A 350 -21.30 11.74 21.45
CA ASN A 350 -21.83 13.09 21.42
C ASN A 350 -22.61 13.35 20.12
N ASN A 351 -23.83 13.86 20.26
CA ASN A 351 -24.73 14.16 19.14
C ASN A 351 -24.17 15.22 18.16
N TYR A 352 -23.25 16.07 18.61
CA TYR A 352 -22.61 17.13 17.83
C TYR A 352 -21.37 16.68 17.06
N LEU A 353 -20.94 15.41 17.17
CA LEU A 353 -19.72 14.89 16.53
C LEU A 353 -19.59 15.27 15.05
N ILE A 354 -20.63 15.00 14.26
CA ILE A 354 -20.61 15.31 12.82
C ILE A 354 -20.54 16.81 12.56
N GLN A 355 -21.22 17.62 13.38
CA GLN A 355 -21.23 19.06 13.24
C GLN A 355 -19.86 19.65 13.54
N ASP A 356 -19.20 19.21 14.60
CA ASP A 356 -17.85 19.66 14.98
C ASP A 356 -16.81 19.25 13.93
N ILE A 357 -16.90 18.01 13.40
CA ILE A 357 -16.04 17.55 12.30
C ILE A 357 -16.27 18.37 11.03
N LYS A 358 -17.54 18.59 10.62
CA LYS A 358 -17.86 19.45 9.46
C LYS A 358 -17.32 20.87 9.65
N LYS A 359 -17.38 21.41 10.87
CA LYS A 359 -16.82 22.73 11.21
C LYS A 359 -15.31 22.76 10.99
N ILE A 360 -14.54 21.78 11.46
CA ILE A 360 -13.09 21.71 11.22
C ILE A 360 -12.78 21.55 9.72
N ILE A 361 -13.53 20.70 9.01
CA ILE A 361 -13.35 20.52 7.56
C ILE A 361 -13.60 21.82 6.79
N SER A 362 -14.60 22.61 7.20
CA SER A 362 -14.88 23.93 6.60
C SER A 362 -13.73 24.93 6.76
N CYS A 363 -12.88 24.74 7.78
CA CYS A 363 -11.67 25.54 8.02
C CYS A 363 -10.44 25.05 7.24
N SER A 364 -10.57 24.02 6.40
CA SER A 364 -9.46 23.44 5.63
C SER A 364 -9.41 23.98 4.19
N PRO A 365 -8.28 23.84 3.48
CA PRO A 365 -8.17 24.24 2.07
C PRO A 365 -9.14 23.49 1.15
N ILE A 366 -9.69 22.36 1.58
CA ILE A 366 -10.54 21.49 0.76
C ILE A 366 -11.97 22.07 0.64
N ALA A 367 -12.39 22.86 1.63
CA ALA A 367 -13.68 23.54 1.64
C ALA A 367 -13.63 24.95 1.03
N ASP A 368 -12.44 25.47 0.73
CA ASP A 368 -12.24 26.79 0.15
C ASP A 368 -12.32 26.71 -1.39
N ILE A 369 -13.38 27.28 -1.97
CA ILE A 369 -13.65 27.25 -3.41
C ILE A 369 -12.61 28.07 -4.20
N GLU A 370 -11.98 29.06 -3.57
CA GLU A 370 -10.95 29.89 -4.20
C GLU A 370 -9.56 29.26 -4.13
N TYR A 371 -9.40 28.18 -3.36
CA TYR A 371 -8.12 27.49 -3.19
C TYR A 371 -7.72 26.69 -4.43
N LYS A 372 -6.66 27.14 -5.10
CA LYS A 372 -6.17 26.55 -6.37
C LYS A 372 -5.01 25.57 -6.23
N ALA A 373 -4.39 25.48 -5.05
CA ALA A 373 -3.24 24.63 -4.83
C ALA A 373 -3.66 23.20 -4.40
N SER A 374 -2.68 22.32 -4.18
CA SER A 374 -2.96 20.95 -3.74
C SER A 374 -3.55 20.93 -2.34
N SER A 375 -4.78 20.44 -2.20
CA SER A 375 -5.47 20.28 -0.92
C SER A 375 -4.90 19.17 -0.03
N THR A 376 -3.84 18.50 -0.49
CA THR A 376 -3.07 17.49 0.25
C THR A 376 -1.74 18.02 0.76
N ASN A 377 -1.43 19.30 0.53
CA ASN A 377 -0.23 19.95 1.05
C ASN A 377 -0.39 20.20 2.55
N MET A 378 0.42 19.52 3.37
CA MET A 378 0.29 19.59 4.83
C MET A 378 0.69 20.96 5.39
N LYS A 379 1.65 21.66 4.76
CA LYS A 379 1.96 23.05 5.15
C LYS A 379 0.74 23.94 4.99
N ASN A 380 0.08 23.90 3.84
CA ASN A 380 -1.13 24.69 3.63
C ASN A 380 -2.27 24.26 4.56
N MET A 381 -2.36 22.97 4.90
CA MET A 381 -3.30 22.47 5.91
C MET A 381 -3.03 23.12 7.28
N ILE A 382 -1.77 23.17 7.72
CA ILE A 382 -1.35 23.84 8.97
C ILE A 382 -1.73 25.32 8.94
N LEU A 383 -1.38 26.02 7.85
CA LEU A 383 -1.70 27.45 7.69
C LEU A 383 -3.21 27.71 7.79
N TYR A 384 -4.03 26.87 7.15
CA TYR A 384 -5.49 27.03 7.19
C TYR A 384 -6.07 26.72 8.57
N LEU A 385 -5.72 25.58 9.15
CA LEU A 385 -6.33 25.10 10.39
C LEU A 385 -5.87 25.92 11.60
N PHE A 386 -4.56 26.09 11.77
CA PHE A 386 -4.01 26.62 13.03
C PHE A 386 -3.71 28.12 13.00
N ILE A 387 -3.55 28.72 11.82
CA ILE A 387 -3.14 30.13 11.70
C ILE A 387 -4.29 30.99 11.20
N LYS A 388 -4.85 30.68 10.03
CA LYS A 388 -5.97 31.42 9.43
C LYS A 388 -7.24 31.29 10.27
N ASN A 389 -7.62 30.06 10.62
CA ASN A 389 -8.89 29.78 11.30
C ASN A 389 -8.75 29.47 12.80
N LYS A 390 -7.52 29.32 13.30
CA LYS A 390 -7.19 29.09 14.72
C LYS A 390 -8.09 28.06 15.40
N ILE A 391 -8.26 26.87 14.80
CA ILE A 391 -9.19 25.86 15.30
C ILE A 391 -8.91 25.44 16.75
N GLN A 392 -7.66 25.59 17.21
CA GLN A 392 -7.24 25.32 18.58
C GLN A 392 -7.90 26.24 19.63
N ASP A 393 -8.37 27.42 19.20
CA ASP A 393 -9.05 28.39 20.07
C ASP A 393 -10.58 28.18 20.07
N ASN A 394 -11.09 27.33 19.17
CA ASN A 394 -12.50 27.05 19.06
C ASN A 394 -12.97 26.08 20.14
N LYS A 395 -14.19 26.31 20.64
CA LYS A 395 -14.92 25.33 21.45
C LYS A 395 -15.73 24.40 20.54
N PHE A 396 -15.63 23.11 20.83
CA PHE A 396 -16.38 22.03 20.22
C PHE A 396 -17.05 21.24 21.35
N GLU A 397 -18.20 20.65 21.08
CA GLU A 397 -18.97 19.90 22.09
C GLU A 397 -18.43 18.47 22.22
N SER A 398 -17.96 17.90 21.11
CA SER A 398 -17.51 16.50 20.99
C SER A 398 -16.00 16.34 20.89
N LEU A 399 -15.24 17.44 20.73
CA LEU A 399 -13.80 17.43 20.49
C LEU A 399 -13.07 18.27 21.55
N ASN A 400 -12.13 17.66 22.26
CA ASN A 400 -11.29 18.35 23.24
C ASN A 400 -9.83 18.33 22.80
N LEU A 401 -9.20 19.50 22.71
CA LEU A 401 -7.80 19.56 22.27
C LEU A 401 -6.88 18.83 23.26
N LYS A 402 -6.10 17.87 22.77
CA LYS A 402 -5.17 17.08 23.57
C LYS A 402 -4.10 17.98 24.19
N ARG A 403 -3.93 17.89 25.50
CA ARG A 403 -3.02 18.80 26.26
C ARG A 403 -1.57 18.70 25.81
N ASP A 404 -1.10 17.51 25.48
CA ASP A 404 0.25 17.26 24.98
C ASP A 404 0.48 17.84 23.58
N LYS A 405 -0.59 18.11 22.82
CA LYS A 405 -0.52 18.66 21.46
C LYS A 405 -0.53 20.18 21.38
N ILE A 406 -0.91 20.88 22.46
CA ILE A 406 -0.91 22.35 22.50
C ILE A 406 0.48 22.92 22.20
N LYS A 407 1.53 22.33 22.79
CA LYS A 407 2.91 22.77 22.55
C LYS A 407 3.32 22.60 21.08
N GLU A 408 2.95 21.47 20.47
CA GLU A 408 3.23 21.18 19.07
C GLU A 408 2.57 22.20 18.14
N ILE A 409 1.28 22.48 18.35
CA ILE A 409 0.53 23.50 17.60
C ILE A 409 1.18 24.88 17.76
N ASN A 410 1.55 25.27 18.99
CA ASN A 410 2.20 26.56 19.22
C ASN A 410 3.54 26.68 18.48
N THR A 411 4.32 25.61 18.40
CA THR A 411 5.56 25.59 17.60
C THR A 411 5.26 25.75 16.11
N LEU A 412 4.24 25.06 15.58
CA LEU A 412 3.82 25.20 14.19
C LEU A 412 3.35 26.64 13.88
N VAL A 413 2.61 27.28 14.79
CA VAL A 413 2.19 28.67 14.65
C VAL A 413 3.40 29.60 14.64
N MET A 414 4.30 29.49 15.62
CA MET A 414 5.50 30.32 15.70
C MET A 414 6.41 30.20 14.47
N ASN A 415 6.61 29.00 13.93
CA ASN A 415 7.41 28.78 12.73
C ASN A 415 6.84 29.46 11.47
N ASN A 416 5.54 29.73 11.46
CA ASN A 416 4.83 30.29 10.32
C ASN A 416 4.23 31.68 10.57
N ASP A 417 4.36 32.26 11.76
CA ASP A 417 3.89 33.62 12.07
C ASP A 417 4.56 34.68 11.16
N GLY A 418 5.77 34.41 10.68
CA GLY A 418 6.44 35.24 9.67
C GLY A 418 5.74 35.28 8.30
N TYR A 419 4.92 34.28 7.96
CA TYR A 419 4.20 34.21 6.68
C TYR A 419 3.01 35.19 6.61
N LEU A 420 2.38 35.52 7.75
CA LEU A 420 1.33 36.54 7.77
C LEU A 420 1.89 37.92 7.41
N ASN A 421 3.09 38.27 7.91
CA ASN A 421 3.69 39.57 7.65
C ASN A 421 4.10 39.80 6.18
N GLU A 422 4.39 38.74 5.41
CA GLU A 422 4.64 38.87 3.97
C GLU A 422 3.35 38.93 3.13
N GLN A 423 2.30 38.18 3.49
CA GLN A 423 1.03 38.25 2.76
C GLN A 423 0.24 39.54 3.05
N THR A 424 0.27 40.05 4.28
CA THR A 424 -0.34 41.35 4.61
C THR A 424 0.41 42.49 3.91
N ARG A 425 1.75 42.43 3.79
CA ARG A 425 2.52 43.39 2.99
C ARG A 425 2.22 43.35 1.50
N LEU A 426 1.91 42.18 0.93
CA LEU A 426 1.57 42.05 -0.49
C LEU A 426 0.14 42.52 -0.80
N LEU A 427 -0.77 42.50 0.19
CA LEU A 427 -2.13 43.02 0.07
C LEU A 427 -2.24 44.53 0.37
N GLU A 428 -1.23 45.14 1.00
CA GLU A 428 -1.15 46.60 1.21
C GLU A 428 -0.42 47.34 0.07
N ILE A 429 0.06 46.63 -0.96
CA ILE A 429 0.78 47.18 -2.13
C ILE A 429 -0.09 47.19 -3.41
N TYR A 430 -1.36 46.78 -3.34
CA TYR A 430 -2.38 46.96 -4.39
C TYR A 430 -3.61 47.65 -3.82
#